data_AF-A0A813I607-F1
#
_entry.id   AF-A0A813I607-F1
#
_cell.length_a   1.000
_cell.length_b   1.000
_cell.length_c   1.000
_cell.angle_alpha   90.00
_cell.angle_beta   90.00
_cell.angle_gamma   90.00
#
_symmetry.space_group_name_H-M   'P 1'
#
loop_
_entity.id
_entity.type
_entity.pdbx_description
1 polymer ?
#
loop_
_entity_poly.entity_id
_entity_poly.type
_entity_poly.pdbx_seq_one_letter_code
_entity_poly.pdbx_strand_id
1 'polypeptide(L)'
;MVLSWSWGWAVAWLSYLSGSSLPAVVGYELHQCYSDVVLGPVAAASKKGFAVDDTTFRFCSHEIPGRWPNADEPVTSLRLFKAWDPNWQDDRLLAWQNLKAFVTSTGAKVLLGTQITCVEEDDLQAWEWTKELLQLLEPSRVMGLAIGNELELLWMRTSYVTDECVNQLWKEGRLWNLFTTMVEEFDNLGFGAVPVTSVFGGLALAGNDTHPFYEAPGKALVNTFLVNATQRYGDRYAWTWTTYPYFDPNEQMDVGTSDRCDDALSHSLCWESTCDAPKSMAYTRRKMEKVTGKRDSTMWIGETGWPSSGYTDAMKACNYWASNHSSQEFYRNFLHWDLGIPGEEPPDHVFYFTLRDALNFGNGEHFGLIEQCFQTGCKLHSEGFEPPTTSTAPSSTSSLGSTNVLGSTTSATGSQSDSTSSIVGAQKLLETRRSEQYTVRSVRTPAGRSFEQPRRTEFCDEVGDMVKAPGFTATLRENIARYFGVPVKSQAVYDEHGLLATAADLSRALQRYAPKLFVYNLEEMGPRLREKTSEQLAKIDAEVEQTRRHFRPRIAAGSDEAIGSSRGGAQDQATPRGSRKSCAAAPGGLYFQQAQEECWSHANGDVSGSGLDTNDAVATALLPATVILTARAE
;
A
#
# COMPACT_ATOMS: atom_id res chain seq x y z
N MET A 1 50.65 22.21 22.46
CA MET A 1 50.16 23.10 21.38
C MET A 1 49.18 22.32 20.52
N VAL A 2 47.90 22.30 20.87
CA VAL A 2 46.81 21.87 19.98
C VAL A 2 45.59 22.70 20.42
N LEU A 3 45.12 23.60 19.57
CA LEU A 3 43.92 24.40 19.81
C LEU A 3 43.09 24.48 18.52
N SER A 4 41.82 24.11 18.67
CA SER A 4 40.65 24.88 18.23
C SER A 4 40.47 25.13 16.72
N TRP A 5 39.86 24.17 16.02
CA TRP A 5 39.12 24.39 14.76
C TRP A 5 37.86 23.50 14.73
N SER A 6 36.77 23.88 15.42
CA SER A 6 35.46 23.21 15.20
C SER A 6 34.20 24.00 15.58
N TRP A 7 34.30 25.27 16.03
CA TRP A 7 33.13 26.03 16.49
C TRP A 7 32.48 26.95 15.44
N GLY A 8 33.11 27.15 14.27
CA GLY A 8 32.63 28.11 13.27
C GLY A 8 31.39 27.69 12.47
N TRP A 9 31.18 26.39 12.25
CA TRP A 9 30.10 25.90 11.37
C TRP A 9 28.75 25.76 12.09
N ALA A 10 28.74 25.48 13.39
CA ALA A 10 27.51 25.34 14.17
C ALA A 10 26.77 26.67 14.39
N VAL A 11 27.50 27.79 14.51
CA VAL A 11 26.92 29.11 14.77
C VAL A 11 26.30 29.73 13.51
N ALA A 12 26.84 29.42 12.33
CA ALA A 12 26.28 29.90 11.05
C ALA A 12 24.94 29.23 10.71
N TRP A 13 24.76 27.95 11.07
CA TRP A 13 23.51 27.23 10.86
C TRP A 13 22.39 27.67 11.81
N LEU A 14 22.72 27.93 13.08
CA LEU A 14 21.75 28.44 14.07
C LEU A 14 21.31 29.89 13.81
N SER A 15 22.19 30.72 13.24
CA SER A 15 21.85 32.12 12.93
C SER A 15 20.90 32.25 11.74
N TYR A 16 20.97 31.33 10.76
CA TYR A 16 20.09 31.32 9.59
C TYR A 16 18.63 30.95 9.92
N LEU A 17 18.41 30.21 11.02
CA LEU A 17 17.06 29.83 11.48
C LEU A 17 16.40 30.88 12.39
N SER A 18 17.14 31.88 12.87
CA SER A 18 16.64 32.85 13.88
C SER A 18 16.01 34.12 13.30
N GLY A 19 16.18 34.39 11.99
CA GLY A 19 15.80 35.67 11.36
C GLY A 19 14.52 35.67 10.53
N SER A 20 13.89 34.50 10.33
CA SER A 20 12.65 34.40 9.57
C SER A 20 11.50 34.28 10.55
N SER A 21 10.70 35.35 10.70
CA SER A 21 9.38 35.24 11.34
C SER A 21 8.62 34.12 10.64
N LEU A 22 8.46 32.98 11.32
CA LEU A 22 7.71 31.86 10.78
C LEU A 22 6.34 32.40 10.35
N PRO A 23 5.93 32.19 9.08
CA PRO A 23 4.59 32.59 8.66
C PRO A 23 3.59 32.03 9.67
N ALA A 24 2.62 32.85 10.08
CA ALA A 24 1.54 32.41 10.95
C ALA A 24 1.04 31.05 10.44
N VAL A 25 0.99 30.06 11.34
CA VAL A 25 0.62 28.68 10.99
C VAL A 25 -0.74 28.74 10.31
N VAL A 26 -0.74 28.69 8.98
CA VAL A 26 -1.95 28.54 8.18
C VAL A 26 -2.51 27.20 8.62
N GLY A 27 -3.74 27.21 9.17
CA GLY A 27 -4.37 26.01 9.68
C GLY A 27 -4.31 24.90 8.64
N TYR A 28 -3.73 23.76 9.00
CA TYR A 28 -3.74 22.57 8.15
C TYR A 28 -5.19 22.08 8.09
N GLU A 29 -5.83 22.28 6.94
CA GLU A 29 -7.19 21.76 6.72
C GLU A 29 -7.09 20.25 6.52
N LEU A 30 -7.65 19.51 7.47
CA LEU A 30 -7.66 18.05 7.41
C LEU A 30 -8.54 17.61 6.25
N HIS A 31 -7.98 16.75 5.40
CA HIS A 31 -8.75 16.10 4.35
C HIS A 31 -9.87 15.25 4.97
N GLN A 32 -10.99 15.16 4.25
CA GLN A 32 -12.10 14.28 4.56
C GLN A 32 -12.78 13.88 3.26
N CYS A 33 -13.03 12.58 3.09
CA CYS A 33 -13.87 12.10 1.99
C CYS A 33 -15.36 12.32 2.34
N TYR A 34 -16.19 12.54 1.33
CA TYR A 34 -17.62 12.79 1.49
C TYR A 34 -18.43 11.52 1.24
N SER A 35 -19.45 11.30 2.07
CA SER A 35 -20.44 10.25 1.88
C SER A 35 -21.76 10.66 2.53
N ASP A 36 -22.87 10.15 2.00
CA ASP A 36 -24.18 10.20 2.63
C ASP A 36 -24.49 8.97 3.50
N VAL A 37 -23.59 7.98 3.50
CA VAL A 37 -23.66 6.81 4.38
C VAL A 37 -22.94 7.12 5.69
N VAL A 38 -23.67 7.03 6.79
CA VAL A 38 -23.15 7.12 8.16
C VAL A 38 -23.22 5.74 8.78
N LEU A 39 -22.06 5.19 9.16
CA LEU A 39 -21.97 3.85 9.74
C LEU A 39 -22.04 3.86 11.27
N GLY A 40 -22.21 5.01 11.91
CA GLY A 40 -22.30 5.13 13.37
C GLY A 40 -20.94 5.41 14.03
N PRO A 41 -20.89 5.39 15.37
CA PRO A 41 -19.69 5.75 16.11
C PRO A 41 -18.61 4.66 16.03
N VAL A 42 -17.35 5.08 16.10
CA VAL A 42 -16.21 4.18 16.22
C VAL A 42 -15.98 3.80 17.68
N ALA A 43 -16.40 2.59 18.07
CA ALA A 43 -16.11 2.04 19.38
C ALA A 43 -14.59 1.92 19.59
N ALA A 44 -14.12 2.29 20.78
CA ALA A 44 -12.70 2.32 21.14
C ALA A 44 -11.80 3.07 20.11
N ALA A 45 -12.29 4.17 19.52
CA ALA A 45 -11.59 4.92 18.47
C ALA A 45 -10.13 5.29 18.78
N SER A 46 -9.78 5.52 20.05
CA SER A 46 -8.42 5.83 20.48
C SER A 46 -7.43 4.66 20.37
N LYS A 47 -7.94 3.44 20.20
CA LYS A 47 -7.19 2.19 20.03
C LYS A 47 -7.33 1.62 18.62
N LYS A 48 -7.85 2.42 17.69
CA LYS A 48 -7.98 2.08 16.28
C LYS A 48 -7.22 3.08 15.41
N GLY A 49 -6.69 2.60 14.29
CA GLY A 49 -6.00 3.43 13.32
C GLY A 49 -6.15 2.93 11.89
N PHE A 50 -5.45 3.59 10.98
CA PHE A 50 -5.34 3.15 9.59
C PHE A 50 -3.95 2.65 9.28
N ALA A 51 -3.86 1.53 8.58
CA ALA A 51 -2.69 1.27 7.75
C ALA A 51 -2.75 2.22 6.55
N VAL A 52 -1.64 2.91 6.27
CA VAL A 52 -1.52 3.82 5.13
C VAL A 52 -0.85 3.05 4.01
N ASP A 53 -1.62 2.80 2.94
CA ASP A 53 -1.11 2.15 1.74
C ASP A 53 -0.07 3.01 1.01
N ASP A 54 0.74 2.33 0.19
CA ASP A 54 1.78 2.95 -0.63
C ASP A 54 1.20 4.01 -1.58
N THR A 55 0.00 3.82 -2.14
CA THR A 55 -0.64 4.81 -3.03
C THR A 55 -0.90 6.12 -2.29
N THR A 56 -1.51 6.05 -1.10
CA THR A 56 -1.78 7.21 -0.25
C THR A 56 -0.47 7.91 0.10
N PHE A 57 0.49 7.17 0.66
CA PHE A 57 1.70 7.82 1.17
C PHE A 57 2.57 8.43 0.08
N ARG A 58 2.70 7.74 -1.06
CA ARG A 58 3.51 8.20 -2.20
C ARG A 58 2.87 9.37 -2.94
N PHE A 59 1.59 9.29 -3.27
CA PHE A 59 0.97 10.20 -4.24
C PHE A 59 0.04 11.26 -3.63
N CYS A 60 -0.51 11.01 -2.45
CA CYS A 60 -1.48 11.90 -1.81
C CYS A 60 -1.39 11.91 -0.29
N SER A 61 -0.16 12.00 0.22
CA SER A 61 0.13 12.11 1.66
C SER A 61 -0.52 13.30 2.36
N HIS A 62 -0.97 14.32 1.61
CA HIS A 62 -1.74 15.45 2.11
C HIS A 62 -3.24 15.18 2.23
N GLU A 63 -3.71 14.02 1.77
CA GLU A 63 -5.12 13.62 1.75
C GLU A 63 -5.37 12.42 2.68
N ILE A 64 -4.63 12.35 3.79
CA ILE A 64 -4.93 11.43 4.89
C ILE A 64 -6.13 12.00 5.66
N PRO A 65 -7.23 11.24 5.82
CA PRO A 65 -8.42 11.77 6.44
C PRO A 65 -8.22 12.01 7.94
N GLY A 66 -8.68 13.16 8.43
CA GLY A 66 -8.60 13.51 9.85
C GLY A 66 -9.61 12.77 10.73
N ARG A 67 -10.70 12.26 10.12
CA ARG A 67 -11.74 11.46 10.77
C ARG A 67 -11.92 10.14 10.03
N TRP A 68 -12.50 9.16 10.70
CA TRP A 68 -12.85 7.89 10.09
C TRP A 68 -13.84 8.12 8.92
N PRO A 69 -13.61 7.59 7.71
CA PRO A 69 -14.61 7.59 6.66
C PRO A 69 -15.93 7.02 7.17
N ASN A 70 -17.04 7.67 6.80
CA ASN A 70 -18.40 7.28 7.22
C ASN A 70 -18.68 7.35 8.75
N ALA A 71 -17.82 7.99 9.53
CA ALA A 71 -18.00 8.24 10.97
C ALA A 71 -17.44 9.62 11.38
N ASP A 72 -17.69 10.04 12.62
CA ASP A 72 -17.30 11.38 13.09
C ASP A 72 -16.02 11.37 13.94
N GLU A 73 -15.59 10.22 14.44
CA GLU A 73 -14.45 10.13 15.33
C GLU A 73 -13.14 10.50 14.64
N PRO A 74 -12.19 11.15 15.35
CA PRO A 74 -10.88 11.46 14.81
C PRO A 74 -10.03 10.20 14.61
N VAL A 75 -9.17 10.22 13.60
CA VAL A 75 -8.11 9.22 13.43
C VAL A 75 -7.00 9.53 14.42
N THR A 76 -6.72 8.60 15.32
CA THR A 76 -5.74 8.79 16.42
C THR A 76 -4.40 8.14 16.15
N SER A 77 -4.31 7.31 15.12
CA SER A 77 -3.09 6.56 14.82
C SER A 77 -3.02 6.11 13.37
N LEU A 78 -1.78 6.00 12.88
CA LEU A 78 -1.44 5.50 11.55
C LEU A 78 -0.39 4.40 11.66
N ARG A 79 -0.44 3.43 10.76
CA ARG A 79 0.63 2.48 10.51
C ARG A 79 1.21 2.76 9.13
N LEU A 80 2.52 3.03 9.08
CA LEU A 80 3.27 3.07 7.82
C LEU A 80 4.06 1.77 7.67
N PHE A 81 4.07 1.20 6.47
CA PHE A 81 4.85 -0.01 6.17
C PHE A 81 6.34 0.26 6.02
N LYS A 82 6.68 1.46 5.55
CA LYS A 82 8.05 1.92 5.27
C LYS A 82 8.08 3.45 5.30
N ALA A 83 9.24 4.01 5.63
CA ALA A 83 9.45 5.45 5.53
C ALA A 83 9.52 5.94 4.07
N TRP A 84 10.03 5.10 3.16
CA TRP A 84 10.03 5.33 1.72
C TRP A 84 10.45 4.04 0.99
N ASP A 85 10.14 3.91 -0.30
CA ASP A 85 10.61 2.82 -1.16
C ASP A 85 11.75 3.32 -2.06
N PRO A 86 12.89 2.62 -2.16
CA PRO A 86 14.01 3.06 -3.00
C PRO A 86 13.68 3.21 -4.48
N ASN A 87 12.63 2.53 -4.95
CA ASN A 87 12.21 2.59 -6.34
C ASN A 87 11.29 3.79 -6.64
N TRP A 88 10.82 4.50 -5.62
CA TRP A 88 10.00 5.70 -5.81
C TRP A 88 10.87 6.91 -6.12
N GLN A 89 10.59 7.54 -7.25
CA GLN A 89 11.29 8.74 -7.75
C GLN A 89 10.58 10.05 -7.35
N ASP A 90 9.49 9.94 -6.58
CA ASP A 90 8.66 11.05 -6.13
C ASP A 90 9.28 11.84 -4.97
N ASP A 91 8.65 12.94 -4.59
CA ASP A 91 9.14 13.82 -3.53
C ASP A 91 8.87 13.23 -2.12
N ARG A 92 9.83 12.43 -1.67
CA ARG A 92 9.88 11.87 -0.31
C ARG A 92 9.70 12.93 0.78
N LEU A 93 10.40 14.06 0.65
CA LEU A 93 10.42 15.09 1.68
C LEU A 93 9.05 15.78 1.78
N LEU A 94 8.38 16.01 0.66
CA LEU A 94 7.01 16.51 0.66
C LEU A 94 6.05 15.54 1.38
N ALA A 95 6.16 14.24 1.11
CA ALA A 95 5.32 13.24 1.77
C ALA A 95 5.53 13.21 3.29
N TRP A 96 6.78 13.29 3.73
CA TRP A 96 7.14 13.35 5.14
C TRP A 96 6.66 14.64 5.82
N GLN A 97 6.75 15.77 5.13
CA GLN A 97 6.23 17.04 5.65
C GLN A 97 4.70 17.01 5.79
N ASN A 98 4.00 16.42 4.83
CA ASN A 98 2.55 16.24 4.91
C ASN A 98 2.17 15.35 6.10
N LEU A 99 2.88 14.24 6.30
CA LEU A 99 2.67 13.37 7.47
C LEU A 99 2.94 14.12 8.78
N LYS A 100 4.05 14.87 8.86
CA LYS A 100 4.35 15.70 10.04
C LYS A 100 3.23 16.68 10.33
N ALA A 101 2.74 17.38 9.31
CA ALA A 101 1.65 18.35 9.44
C ALA A 101 0.38 17.65 9.95
N PHE A 102 0.03 16.49 9.39
CA PHE A 102 -1.07 15.67 9.85
C PHE A 102 -0.93 15.31 11.34
N VAL A 103 0.15 14.64 11.76
CA VAL A 103 0.30 14.20 13.17
C VAL A 103 0.42 15.35 14.16
N THR A 104 0.94 16.50 13.71
CA THR A 104 1.01 17.72 14.54
C THR A 104 -0.38 18.30 14.76
N SER A 105 -1.21 18.34 13.71
CA SER A 105 -2.55 18.91 13.74
C SER A 105 -3.57 18.02 14.46
N THR A 106 -3.49 16.70 14.29
CA THR A 106 -4.45 15.73 14.88
C THR A 106 -4.01 15.21 16.23
N GLY A 107 -2.71 15.27 16.51
CA GLY A 107 -2.10 14.59 17.64
C GLY A 107 -1.93 13.08 17.46
N ALA A 108 -2.20 12.54 16.26
CA ALA A 108 -2.09 11.13 15.96
C ALA A 108 -0.66 10.59 16.16
N LYS A 109 -0.55 9.28 16.43
CA LYS A 109 0.74 8.59 16.53
C LYS A 109 0.97 7.63 15.37
N VAL A 110 2.23 7.36 15.06
CA VAL A 110 2.63 6.51 13.92
C VAL A 110 3.32 5.25 14.41
N LEU A 111 2.80 4.08 14.06
CA LEU A 111 3.58 2.84 14.03
C LEU A 111 4.40 2.86 12.75
N LEU A 112 5.70 3.13 12.87
CA LEU A 112 6.57 3.32 11.72
C LEU A 112 7.26 2.00 11.35
N GLY A 113 7.02 1.54 10.13
CA GLY A 113 7.69 0.37 9.56
C GLY A 113 9.03 0.70 8.93
N THR A 114 9.96 -0.26 9.01
CA THR A 114 11.16 -0.35 8.16
C THR A 114 11.16 -1.69 7.45
N GLN A 115 11.39 -1.67 6.15
CA GLN A 115 11.32 -2.85 5.31
C GLN A 115 12.57 -3.73 5.51
N ILE A 116 12.37 -5.03 5.45
CA ILE A 116 13.43 -6.03 5.33
C ILE A 116 13.12 -6.87 4.08
N THR A 117 14.11 -7.11 3.24
CA THR A 117 13.97 -7.70 1.90
C THR A 117 15.01 -8.80 1.69
N CYS A 118 15.34 -9.15 0.44
CA CYS A 118 16.50 -10.00 0.13
C CYS A 118 17.74 -9.21 -0.26
N VAL A 119 17.65 -7.88 -0.35
CA VAL A 119 18.74 -6.99 -0.76
C VAL A 119 19.16 -6.17 0.46
N GLU A 120 20.31 -6.52 1.04
CA GLU A 120 20.76 -5.91 2.30
C GLU A 120 21.00 -4.41 2.16
N GLU A 121 21.49 -3.95 1.00
CA GLU A 121 21.68 -2.53 0.73
C GLU A 121 20.36 -1.74 0.76
N ASP A 122 19.27 -2.34 0.26
CA ASP A 122 17.95 -1.72 0.30
C ASP A 122 17.42 -1.67 1.73
N ASP A 123 17.66 -2.72 2.53
CA ASP A 123 17.28 -2.77 3.96
C ASP A 123 18.00 -1.66 4.76
N LEU A 124 19.30 -1.47 4.51
CA LEU A 124 20.09 -0.41 5.14
C LEU A 124 19.62 0.98 4.69
N GLN A 125 19.32 1.16 3.41
CA GLN A 125 18.82 2.44 2.90
C GLN A 125 17.42 2.77 3.45
N ALA A 126 16.54 1.78 3.55
CA ALA A 126 15.22 1.92 4.17
C ALA A 126 15.35 2.34 5.64
N TRP A 127 16.33 1.79 6.36
CA TRP A 127 16.61 2.17 7.73
C TRP A 127 17.13 3.61 7.87
N GLU A 128 18.05 4.06 7.01
CA GLU A 128 18.51 5.46 7.02
C GLU A 128 17.36 6.45 6.84
N TRP A 129 16.45 6.17 5.90
CA TRP A 129 15.26 7.01 5.70
C TRP A 129 14.27 6.93 6.86
N THR A 130 14.17 5.78 7.50
CA THR A 130 13.37 5.62 8.72
C THR A 130 13.92 6.51 9.83
N LYS A 131 15.24 6.56 10.03
CA LYS A 131 15.87 7.46 11.02
C LYS A 131 15.60 8.94 10.72
N GLU A 132 15.71 9.36 9.47
CA GLU A 132 15.39 10.74 9.07
C GLU A 132 13.93 11.10 9.40
N LEU A 133 12.98 10.21 9.08
CA LEU A 133 11.56 10.44 9.37
C LEU A 133 11.26 10.42 10.89
N LEU A 134 11.89 9.53 11.65
CA LEU A 134 11.76 9.48 13.11
C LEU A 134 12.16 10.81 13.76
N GLN A 135 13.31 11.36 13.35
CA GLN A 135 13.78 12.66 13.83
C GLN A 135 12.81 13.79 13.46
N LEU A 136 12.11 13.68 12.33
CA LEU A 136 11.11 14.66 11.91
C LEU A 136 9.82 14.63 12.74
N LEU A 137 9.36 13.44 13.16
CA LEU A 137 8.11 13.21 13.88
C LEU A 137 8.22 13.41 15.40
N GLU A 138 9.41 13.22 15.98
CA GLU A 138 9.69 13.24 17.43
C GLU A 138 9.11 12.03 18.20
N PRO A 139 9.72 11.63 19.34
CA PRO A 139 9.27 10.47 20.12
C PRO A 139 7.80 10.49 20.55
N SER A 140 7.24 11.67 20.82
CA SER A 140 5.84 11.79 21.27
C SER A 140 4.80 11.41 20.20
N ARG A 141 5.21 11.41 18.92
CA ARG A 141 4.37 11.07 17.77
C ARG A 141 4.61 9.67 17.22
N VAL A 142 5.53 8.91 17.81
CA VAL A 142 5.81 7.53 17.38
C VAL A 142 5.20 6.56 18.38
N MET A 143 4.30 5.71 17.88
CA MET A 143 3.64 4.67 18.67
C MET A 143 4.54 3.45 18.85
N GLY A 144 5.32 3.11 17.81
CA GLY A 144 6.20 1.94 17.80
C GLY A 144 7.08 1.93 16.55
N LEU A 145 8.11 1.08 16.58
CA LEU A 145 8.94 0.74 15.42
C LEU A 145 8.67 -0.71 15.01
N ALA A 146 8.20 -0.91 13.78
CA ALA A 146 7.99 -2.21 13.17
C ALA A 146 9.14 -2.54 12.21
N ILE A 147 9.91 -3.60 12.49
CA ILE A 147 11.05 -4.03 11.68
C ILE A 147 10.65 -5.31 10.95
N GLY A 148 10.43 -5.20 9.64
CA GLY A 148 9.90 -6.28 8.82
C GLY A 148 8.38 -6.40 8.86
N ASN A 149 7.82 -6.96 7.79
CA ASN A 149 6.40 -7.23 7.63
C ASN A 149 6.20 -8.57 6.94
N GLU A 150 5.51 -9.50 7.61
CA GLU A 150 5.15 -10.84 7.12
C GLU A 150 6.33 -11.61 6.50
N LEU A 151 7.50 -11.50 7.11
CA LEU A 151 8.73 -12.13 6.59
C LEU A 151 8.66 -13.66 6.59
N GLU A 152 7.73 -14.26 7.34
CA GLU A 152 7.48 -15.69 7.32
C GLU A 152 6.82 -16.16 6.02
N LEU A 153 6.26 -15.25 5.23
CA LEU A 153 5.73 -15.52 3.89
C LEU A 153 6.79 -15.33 2.79
N LEU A 154 7.96 -14.80 3.12
CA LEU A 154 8.97 -14.41 2.12
C LEU A 154 9.41 -15.59 1.23
N TRP A 155 9.56 -16.78 1.80
CA TRP A 155 9.95 -17.99 1.06
C TRP A 155 8.92 -18.43 0.00
N MET A 156 7.67 -17.96 0.11
CA MET A 156 6.62 -18.24 -0.89
C MET A 156 6.76 -17.37 -2.14
N ARG A 157 7.60 -16.32 -2.11
CA ARG A 157 7.79 -15.35 -3.22
C ARG A 157 8.87 -15.82 -4.21
N THR A 158 8.68 -16.99 -4.79
CA THR A 158 9.68 -17.71 -5.61
C THR A 158 10.14 -16.98 -6.86
N SER A 159 9.42 -15.95 -7.33
CA SER A 159 9.79 -15.17 -8.52
C SER A 159 11.04 -14.30 -8.33
N TYR A 160 11.37 -13.92 -7.09
CA TYR A 160 12.50 -13.02 -6.80
C TYR A 160 13.20 -13.30 -5.46
N VAL A 161 12.71 -14.27 -4.67
CA VAL A 161 13.35 -14.71 -3.42
C VAL A 161 14.08 -16.04 -3.66
N THR A 162 15.33 -16.10 -3.20
CA THR A 162 16.16 -17.32 -3.26
C THR A 162 16.15 -18.06 -1.93
N ASP A 163 16.36 -19.38 -1.96
CA ASP A 163 16.55 -20.18 -0.74
C ASP A 163 17.74 -19.67 0.10
N GLU A 164 18.77 -19.13 -0.56
CA GLU A 164 19.91 -18.50 0.10
C GLU A 164 19.47 -17.29 0.93
N CYS A 165 18.67 -16.39 0.35
CA CYS A 165 18.12 -15.25 1.08
C CYS A 165 17.32 -15.71 2.31
N VAL A 166 16.42 -16.69 2.14
CA VAL A 166 15.59 -17.21 3.23
C VAL A 166 16.45 -17.80 4.35
N ASN A 167 17.47 -18.58 3.99
CA ASN A 167 18.41 -19.16 4.95
C ASN A 167 19.23 -18.09 5.68
N GLN A 168 19.77 -17.11 4.96
CA GLN A 168 20.50 -15.99 5.56
C GLN A 168 19.63 -15.21 6.55
N LEU A 169 18.40 -14.90 6.14
CA LEU A 169 17.44 -14.14 6.93
C LEU A 169 17.13 -14.83 8.25
N TRP A 170 16.74 -16.10 8.20
CA TRP A 170 16.25 -16.83 9.36
C TRP A 170 17.32 -17.66 10.06
N LYS A 171 17.98 -18.57 9.33
CA LYS A 171 18.88 -19.58 9.89
C LYS A 171 20.23 -18.99 10.28
N GLU A 172 20.77 -18.09 9.47
CA GLU A 172 22.05 -17.42 9.74
C GLU A 172 21.88 -16.16 10.60
N GLY A 173 20.63 -15.82 10.93
CA GLY A 173 20.30 -14.79 11.91
C GLY A 173 20.38 -13.36 11.39
N ARG A 174 20.40 -13.12 10.06
CA ARG A 174 20.45 -11.75 9.52
C ARG A 174 19.28 -10.92 10.02
N LEU A 175 18.05 -11.47 10.07
CA LEU A 175 16.89 -10.76 10.61
C LEU A 175 17.09 -10.34 12.06
N TRP A 176 17.57 -11.25 12.91
CA TRP A 176 17.80 -10.95 14.32
C TRP A 176 18.91 -9.91 14.53
N ASN A 177 19.98 -9.99 13.74
CA ASN A 177 21.08 -9.02 13.77
C ASN A 177 20.61 -7.63 13.33
N LEU A 178 19.85 -7.54 12.23
CA LEU A 178 19.27 -6.28 11.78
C LEU A 178 18.27 -5.73 12.81
N PHE A 179 17.39 -6.57 13.35
CA PHE A 179 16.41 -6.18 14.36
C PHE A 179 17.11 -5.56 15.58
N THR A 180 18.09 -6.26 16.16
CA THR A 180 18.81 -5.78 17.34
C THR A 180 19.62 -4.51 17.07
N THR A 181 20.29 -4.43 15.93
CA THR A 181 21.06 -3.23 15.52
C THR A 181 20.13 -2.02 15.35
N MET A 182 19.02 -2.17 14.64
CA MET A 182 18.06 -1.08 14.41
C MET A 182 17.42 -0.63 15.74
N VAL A 183 17.10 -1.54 16.66
CA VAL A 183 16.59 -1.17 18.00
C VAL A 183 17.64 -0.39 18.81
N GLU A 184 18.91 -0.80 18.78
CA GLU A 184 19.97 -0.06 19.47
C GLU A 184 20.17 1.35 18.88
N GLU A 185 20.14 1.49 17.55
CA GLU A 185 20.18 2.80 16.90
C GLU A 185 18.94 3.65 17.19
N PHE A 186 17.75 3.02 17.23
CA PHE A 186 16.50 3.67 17.62
C PHE A 186 16.56 4.24 19.05
N ASP A 187 17.17 3.49 19.96
CA ASP A 187 17.39 3.92 21.34
C ASP A 187 18.35 5.10 21.42
N ASN A 188 19.43 5.06 20.64
CA ASN A 188 20.39 6.15 20.53
C ASN A 188 19.78 7.44 19.94
N LEU A 189 18.69 7.33 19.18
CA LEU A 189 17.89 8.46 18.70
C LEU A 189 16.92 9.02 19.75
N GLY A 190 16.86 8.44 20.95
CA GLY A 190 16.01 8.90 22.06
C GLY A 190 14.65 8.18 22.16
N PHE A 191 14.48 7.04 21.48
CA PHE A 191 13.22 6.30 21.45
C PHE A 191 13.23 5.04 22.35
N GLY A 192 14.12 4.97 23.34
CA GLY A 192 14.28 3.82 24.24
C GLY A 192 13.03 3.39 25.03
N ALA A 193 12.03 4.25 25.16
CA ALA A 193 10.75 3.94 25.79
C ALA A 193 9.66 3.51 24.80
N VAL A 194 9.88 3.67 23.49
CA VAL A 194 8.91 3.34 22.45
C VAL A 194 8.96 1.85 22.14
N PRO A 195 7.81 1.14 22.10
CA PRO A 195 7.78 -0.29 21.78
C PRO A 195 8.38 -0.61 20.41
N VAL A 196 8.91 -1.82 20.29
CA VAL A 196 9.50 -2.37 19.07
C VAL A 196 8.80 -3.68 18.71
N THR A 197 8.69 -3.99 17.43
CA THR A 197 7.94 -5.16 16.95
C THR A 197 8.44 -5.64 15.59
N SER A 198 8.15 -6.89 15.25
CA SER A 198 8.07 -7.36 13.86
C SER A 198 6.61 -7.75 13.60
N VAL A 199 6.10 -7.44 12.41
CA VAL A 199 4.71 -7.76 12.06
C VAL A 199 4.65 -9.10 11.35
N PHE A 200 3.77 -10.00 11.80
CA PHE A 200 3.60 -11.34 11.26
C PHE A 200 2.20 -11.54 10.69
N GLY A 201 2.06 -12.42 9.70
CA GLY A 201 0.78 -12.85 9.17
C GLY A 201 0.23 -14.10 9.85
N GLY A 202 -0.91 -14.59 9.33
CA GLY A 202 -1.60 -15.76 9.89
C GLY A 202 -0.77 -17.05 9.90
N LEU A 203 0.19 -17.21 8.97
CA LEU A 203 1.06 -18.39 8.93
C LEU A 203 1.91 -18.52 10.20
N ALA A 204 2.31 -17.40 10.82
CA ALA A 204 3.07 -17.43 12.06
C ALA A 204 2.35 -18.18 13.19
N LEU A 205 1.02 -18.31 13.12
CA LEU A 205 0.22 -19.05 14.09
C LEU A 205 0.18 -20.56 13.83
N ALA A 206 0.78 -21.08 12.75
CA ALA A 206 0.83 -22.51 12.43
C ALA A 206 1.95 -23.27 13.18
N GLY A 207 2.15 -22.94 14.46
CA GLY A 207 3.03 -23.68 15.38
C GLY A 207 2.33 -24.85 16.10
N ASN A 208 3.09 -25.63 16.85
CA ASN A 208 2.65 -26.80 17.62
C ASN A 208 2.87 -26.61 19.13
N ASP A 209 2.79 -27.68 19.93
CA ASP A 209 2.95 -27.59 21.39
C ASP A 209 4.38 -27.30 21.85
N THR A 210 5.39 -27.71 21.09
CA THR A 210 6.81 -27.42 21.39
C THR A 210 7.19 -26.02 20.96
N HIS A 211 6.70 -25.59 19.79
CA HIS A 211 6.92 -24.28 19.22
C HIS A 211 5.56 -23.63 18.98
N PRO A 212 5.04 -22.83 19.94
CA PRO A 212 3.73 -22.19 19.80
C PRO A 212 3.55 -21.44 18.49
N PHE A 213 4.62 -20.88 17.91
CA PHE A 213 4.58 -20.20 16.61
C PHE A 213 5.28 -21.02 15.51
N TYR A 214 5.10 -20.62 14.26
CA TYR A 214 5.68 -21.30 13.10
C TYR A 214 7.20 -21.47 13.23
N GLU A 215 7.68 -22.68 12.98
CA GLU A 215 9.09 -23.05 13.18
C GLU A 215 9.46 -24.13 12.16
N ALA A 216 9.96 -23.70 10.99
CA ALA A 216 10.32 -24.58 9.89
C ALA A 216 11.66 -24.15 9.26
N PRO A 217 12.76 -24.89 9.51
CA PRO A 217 14.05 -24.64 8.88
C PRO A 217 13.99 -24.64 7.36
N GLY A 218 14.69 -23.67 6.75
CA GLY A 218 14.64 -23.42 5.30
C GLY A 218 13.40 -22.64 4.83
N LYS A 219 12.47 -22.31 5.75
CA LYS A 219 11.30 -21.47 5.49
C LYS A 219 11.31 -20.25 6.42
N ALA A 220 10.86 -20.42 7.66
CA ALA A 220 10.84 -19.33 8.65
C ALA A 220 10.95 -19.87 10.07
N LEU A 221 11.66 -19.13 10.92
CA LEU A 221 11.95 -19.50 12.32
C LEU A 221 11.27 -18.50 13.27
N VAL A 222 9.95 -18.37 13.16
CA VAL A 222 9.16 -17.33 13.84
C VAL A 222 9.17 -17.53 15.35
N ASN A 223 8.98 -18.75 15.82
CA ASN A 223 9.01 -19.04 17.26
C ASN A 223 10.37 -18.70 17.89
N THR A 224 11.47 -19.12 17.26
CA THR A 224 12.83 -18.78 17.69
C THR A 224 13.03 -17.26 17.76
N PHE A 225 12.59 -16.52 16.75
CA PHE A 225 12.66 -15.05 16.77
C PHE A 225 11.86 -14.44 17.93
N LEU A 226 10.62 -14.88 18.14
CA LEU A 226 9.73 -14.33 19.17
C LEU A 226 10.23 -14.63 20.59
N VAL A 227 10.77 -15.83 20.82
CA VAL A 227 11.43 -16.17 22.10
C VAL A 227 12.61 -15.23 22.36
N ASN A 228 13.48 -15.02 21.36
CA ASN A 228 14.64 -14.12 21.51
C ASN A 228 14.21 -12.67 21.74
N ALA A 229 13.23 -12.19 20.99
CA ALA A 229 12.73 -10.82 21.09
C ALA A 229 12.10 -10.54 22.46
N THR A 230 11.23 -11.43 22.93
CA THR A 230 10.56 -11.29 24.23
C THR A 230 11.52 -11.47 25.40
N GLN A 231 12.50 -12.37 25.30
CA GLN A 231 13.55 -12.50 26.31
C GLN A 231 14.41 -11.23 26.41
N ARG A 232 14.75 -10.61 25.26
CA ARG A 232 15.62 -9.42 25.22
C ARG A 232 14.89 -8.14 25.62
N TYR A 233 13.68 -7.94 25.13
CA TYR A 233 12.96 -6.65 25.25
C TYR A 233 11.79 -6.69 26.23
N GLY A 234 11.39 -7.87 26.72
CA GLY A 234 10.30 -8.02 27.69
C GLY A 234 9.04 -7.32 27.22
N ASP A 235 8.46 -6.51 28.10
CA ASP A 235 7.20 -5.78 27.86
C ASP A 235 7.35 -4.64 26.82
N ARG A 236 8.58 -4.30 26.41
CA ARG A 236 8.82 -3.35 25.31
C ARG A 236 8.57 -3.99 23.94
N TYR A 237 8.61 -5.31 23.84
CA TYR A 237 8.24 -5.99 22.60
C TYR A 237 6.72 -6.03 22.46
N ALA A 238 6.20 -5.25 21.51
CA ALA A 238 4.80 -5.36 21.14
C ALA A 238 4.65 -6.53 20.18
N TRP A 239 3.67 -7.39 20.43
CA TRP A 239 3.39 -8.49 19.54
C TRP A 239 2.39 -8.06 18.47
N THR A 240 2.77 -8.14 17.18
CA THR A 240 1.95 -7.57 16.11
C THR A 240 1.61 -8.59 15.03
N TRP A 241 0.32 -8.72 14.70
CA TRP A 241 -0.16 -9.60 13.62
C TRP A 241 -1.08 -8.93 12.64
N THR A 242 -1.08 -9.40 11.40
CA THR A 242 -2.15 -9.17 10.44
C THR A 242 -3.24 -10.24 10.67
N THR A 243 -4.51 -9.85 10.59
CA THR A 243 -5.65 -10.75 10.81
C THR A 243 -6.69 -10.49 9.73
N TYR A 244 -6.81 -11.43 8.81
CA TYR A 244 -7.73 -11.36 7.67
C TYR A 244 -8.53 -12.66 7.56
N PRO A 245 -9.75 -12.71 8.12
CA PRO A 245 -10.67 -13.81 7.87
C PRO A 245 -10.91 -14.04 6.36
N TYR A 246 -10.84 -12.97 5.56
CA TYR A 246 -10.92 -13.03 4.09
C TYR A 246 -9.97 -14.05 3.44
N PHE A 247 -8.79 -14.28 4.03
CA PHE A 247 -7.78 -15.21 3.52
C PHE A 247 -7.72 -16.54 4.27
N ASP A 248 -8.69 -16.84 5.15
CA ASP A 248 -8.66 -18.11 5.89
C ASP A 248 -8.85 -19.30 4.92
N PRO A 249 -7.88 -20.23 4.83
CA PRO A 249 -7.96 -21.36 3.91
C PRO A 249 -9.03 -22.39 4.31
N ASN A 250 -9.62 -22.28 5.50
CA ASN A 250 -10.67 -23.18 5.97
C ASN A 250 -12.06 -22.77 5.48
N GLU A 251 -12.20 -21.56 4.90
CA GLU A 251 -13.47 -21.11 4.35
C GLU A 251 -13.87 -21.95 3.14
N GLN A 252 -15.13 -22.36 3.11
CA GLN A 252 -15.70 -23.18 2.04
C GLN A 252 -17.01 -22.63 1.53
N MET A 253 -17.34 -22.97 0.28
CA MET A 253 -18.67 -22.73 -0.29
C MET A 253 -19.72 -23.50 0.50
N ASP A 254 -20.94 -22.98 0.57
CA ASP A 254 -22.04 -23.61 1.31
C ASP A 254 -22.34 -25.00 0.74
N VAL A 255 -22.60 -25.96 1.62
CA VAL A 255 -22.82 -27.37 1.25
C VAL A 255 -23.97 -27.48 0.25
N GLY A 256 -23.69 -28.08 -0.91
CA GLY A 256 -24.67 -28.31 -1.97
C GLY A 256 -24.86 -27.12 -2.92
N THR A 257 -24.04 -26.08 -2.80
CA THR A 257 -24.03 -24.91 -3.69
C THR A 257 -22.71 -24.82 -4.46
N SER A 258 -22.70 -24.07 -5.56
CA SER A 258 -21.46 -23.81 -6.33
C SER A 258 -21.00 -22.35 -6.24
N ASP A 259 -21.84 -21.47 -5.70
CA ASP A 259 -21.73 -20.01 -5.79
C ASP A 259 -22.20 -19.26 -4.53
N ARG A 260 -22.59 -19.98 -3.47
CA ARG A 260 -22.96 -19.39 -2.17
C ARG A 260 -21.91 -19.66 -1.10
N CYS A 261 -21.73 -18.68 -0.23
CA CYS A 261 -20.78 -18.70 0.87
C CYS A 261 -21.37 -17.97 2.09
N ASP A 262 -22.69 -18.11 2.30
CA ASP A 262 -23.41 -17.41 3.35
C ASP A 262 -22.93 -17.82 4.75
N ASP A 263 -22.60 -19.12 4.93
CA ASP A 263 -22.05 -19.62 6.19
C ASP A 263 -20.69 -18.95 6.47
N ALA A 264 -19.77 -18.99 5.49
CA ALA A 264 -18.46 -18.34 5.56
C ALA A 264 -18.56 -16.83 5.90
N LEU A 265 -19.41 -16.10 5.16
CA LEU A 265 -19.63 -14.67 5.38
C LEU A 265 -20.15 -14.39 6.79
N SER A 266 -21.02 -15.25 7.34
CA SER A 266 -21.64 -15.02 8.64
C SER A 266 -20.65 -14.99 9.81
N HIS A 267 -19.57 -15.78 9.75
CA HIS A 267 -18.54 -15.82 10.81
C HIS A 267 -17.27 -15.03 10.48
N SER A 268 -17.00 -14.75 9.19
CA SER A 268 -15.84 -13.95 8.77
C SER A 268 -16.11 -12.43 8.76
N LEU A 269 -17.36 -11.99 8.59
CA LEU A 269 -17.71 -10.55 8.56
C LEU A 269 -18.04 -9.95 9.95
N CYS A 270 -18.18 -10.78 10.98
CA CYS A 270 -18.59 -10.36 12.32
C CYS A 270 -17.41 -10.20 13.29
N TRP A 271 -17.68 -9.61 14.46
CA TRP A 271 -16.69 -9.29 15.49
C TRP A 271 -17.11 -9.72 16.91
N GLU A 272 -18.08 -10.61 17.01
CA GLU A 272 -18.46 -11.29 18.26
C GLU A 272 -17.48 -12.43 18.61
N SER A 273 -17.59 -13.01 19.81
CA SER A 273 -16.71 -14.11 20.29
C SER A 273 -16.52 -15.26 19.30
N THR A 274 -17.57 -15.56 18.55
CA THR A 274 -17.64 -16.74 17.67
C THR A 274 -17.13 -16.45 16.27
N CYS A 275 -16.74 -15.21 15.98
CA CYS A 275 -16.26 -14.78 14.67
C CYS A 275 -14.77 -15.03 14.53
N ASP A 276 -14.27 -15.15 13.30
CA ASP A 276 -12.91 -15.64 13.06
C ASP A 276 -11.85 -14.67 13.55
N ALA A 277 -12.06 -13.36 13.37
CA ALA A 277 -11.08 -12.36 13.80
C ALA A 277 -10.87 -12.42 15.34
N PRO A 278 -11.90 -12.29 16.19
CA PRO A 278 -11.76 -12.48 17.64
C PRO A 278 -11.23 -13.88 18.04
N LYS A 279 -11.65 -14.97 17.36
CA LYS A 279 -11.13 -16.32 17.61
C LYS A 279 -9.63 -16.40 17.36
N SER A 280 -9.16 -15.86 16.24
CA SER A 280 -7.75 -15.81 15.87
C SER A 280 -6.95 -15.01 16.89
N MET A 281 -7.45 -13.86 17.32
CA MET A 281 -6.80 -13.05 18.35
C MET A 281 -6.75 -13.76 19.72
N ALA A 282 -7.82 -14.46 20.11
CA ALA A 282 -7.84 -15.29 21.31
C ALA A 282 -6.79 -16.41 21.22
N TYR A 283 -6.67 -17.04 20.05
CA TYR A 283 -5.66 -18.07 19.80
C TYR A 283 -4.24 -17.52 19.90
N THR A 284 -4.01 -16.32 19.34
CA THR A 284 -2.75 -15.58 19.45
C THR A 284 -2.41 -15.28 20.91
N ARG A 285 -3.35 -14.77 21.72
CA ARG A 285 -3.16 -14.51 23.17
C ARG A 285 -2.68 -15.76 23.92
N ARG A 286 -3.33 -16.91 23.70
CA ARG A 286 -2.90 -18.17 24.33
C ARG A 286 -1.50 -18.60 23.92
N LYS A 287 -1.10 -18.36 22.67
CA LYS A 287 0.26 -18.67 22.20
C LYS A 287 1.30 -17.72 22.76
N MET A 288 0.97 -16.43 22.90
CA MET A 288 1.80 -15.45 23.61
C MET A 288 2.03 -15.87 25.07
N GLU A 289 0.98 -16.31 25.75
CA GLU A 289 1.06 -16.82 27.13
C GLU A 289 1.97 -18.04 27.21
N LYS A 290 1.91 -18.99 26.26
CA LYS A 290 2.83 -20.15 26.23
C LYS A 290 4.31 -19.74 26.14
N VAL A 291 4.62 -18.63 25.46
CA VAL A 291 6.01 -18.15 25.31
C VAL A 291 6.47 -17.31 26.50
N THR A 292 5.61 -16.45 27.04
CA THR A 292 6.00 -15.44 28.05
C THR A 292 5.56 -15.76 29.47
N GLY A 293 4.58 -16.65 29.64
CA GLY A 293 3.84 -16.83 30.88
C GLY A 293 2.91 -15.65 31.23
N LYS A 294 2.72 -14.68 30.32
CA LYS A 294 1.92 -13.47 30.54
C LYS A 294 0.77 -13.38 29.54
N ARG A 295 -0.44 -13.12 30.05
CA ARG A 295 -1.65 -12.92 29.23
C ARG A 295 -1.79 -11.49 28.71
N ASP A 296 -1.20 -10.54 29.42
CA ASP A 296 -1.33 -9.09 29.26
C ASP A 296 -0.17 -8.46 28.48
N SER A 297 0.70 -9.26 27.84
CA SER A 297 1.74 -8.74 26.93
C SER A 297 1.10 -7.87 25.84
N THR A 298 1.71 -6.75 25.46
CA THR A 298 1.12 -5.84 24.46
C THR A 298 0.86 -6.56 23.13
N MET A 299 -0.37 -6.48 22.62
CA MET A 299 -0.79 -7.07 21.36
C MET A 299 -1.38 -6.00 20.43
N TRP A 300 -0.84 -5.91 19.23
CA TRP A 300 -1.36 -5.07 18.16
C TRP A 300 -1.87 -5.94 17.01
N ILE A 301 -2.98 -5.54 16.42
CA ILE A 301 -3.41 -6.06 15.12
C ILE A 301 -2.95 -5.05 14.09
N GLY A 302 -1.81 -5.36 13.48
CA GLY A 302 -1.14 -4.49 12.52
C GLY A 302 -2.00 -4.21 11.30
N GLU A 303 -2.88 -5.13 10.92
CA GLU A 303 -3.75 -5.01 9.75
C GLU A 303 -4.97 -5.91 9.90
N THR A 304 -6.12 -5.41 9.44
CA THR A 304 -7.32 -6.19 9.16
C THR A 304 -8.18 -5.42 8.17
N GLY A 305 -8.92 -6.07 7.30
CA GLY A 305 -9.69 -5.39 6.26
C GLY A 305 -10.45 -6.36 5.39
N TRP A 306 -11.27 -5.82 4.51
CA TRP A 306 -12.07 -6.63 3.59
C TRP A 306 -12.16 -5.95 2.21
N PRO A 307 -11.78 -6.62 1.12
CA PRO A 307 -11.73 -6.00 -0.19
C PRO A 307 -13.13 -5.86 -0.79
N SER A 308 -13.35 -4.77 -1.53
CA SER A 308 -14.61 -4.52 -2.23
C SER A 308 -14.74 -5.28 -3.56
N SER A 309 -13.64 -5.86 -4.04
CA SER A 309 -13.57 -6.68 -5.26
C SER A 309 -12.30 -7.54 -5.25
N GLY A 310 -12.29 -8.58 -6.08
CA GLY A 310 -11.22 -9.57 -6.15
C GLY A 310 -11.74 -10.96 -5.80
N TYR A 311 -10.84 -11.92 -5.56
CA TYR A 311 -11.24 -13.25 -5.13
C TYR A 311 -10.11 -13.98 -4.41
N THR A 312 -10.51 -14.94 -3.58
CA THR A 312 -9.67 -16.05 -3.13
C THR A 312 -9.99 -17.28 -3.98
N ASP A 313 -9.04 -18.18 -4.21
CA ASP A 313 -9.28 -19.39 -5.00
C ASP A 313 -10.42 -20.24 -4.44
N ALA A 314 -10.55 -20.30 -3.11
CA ALA A 314 -11.61 -20.99 -2.39
C ALA A 314 -12.99 -20.35 -2.59
N MET A 315 -13.07 -19.01 -2.66
CA MET A 315 -14.34 -18.26 -2.72
C MET A 315 -14.60 -17.57 -4.07
N LYS A 316 -13.79 -17.85 -5.10
CA LYS A 316 -13.89 -17.17 -6.40
C LYS A 316 -15.25 -17.28 -7.07
N ALA A 317 -16.03 -18.31 -6.73
CA ALA A 317 -17.36 -18.51 -7.26
C ALA A 317 -18.45 -17.75 -6.47
N CYS A 318 -18.14 -17.26 -5.27
CA CYS A 318 -19.06 -16.49 -4.45
C CYS A 318 -18.92 -14.99 -4.76
N ASN A 319 -19.84 -14.45 -5.56
CA ASN A 319 -19.82 -13.02 -5.95
C ASN A 319 -19.93 -12.04 -4.77
N TYR A 320 -20.46 -12.50 -3.63
CA TYR A 320 -20.56 -11.68 -2.42
C TYR A 320 -19.30 -11.66 -1.58
N TRP A 321 -18.35 -12.59 -1.79
CA TRP A 321 -17.15 -12.71 -0.96
C TRP A 321 -16.34 -11.41 -0.98
N ALA A 322 -15.89 -10.95 -2.13
CA ALA A 322 -15.26 -9.64 -2.30
C ALA A 322 -16.21 -8.69 -3.03
N SER A 323 -17.10 -8.03 -2.28
CA SER A 323 -18.09 -7.11 -2.83
C SER A 323 -18.13 -5.82 -2.00
N ASN A 324 -18.68 -4.74 -2.58
CA ASN A 324 -18.96 -3.53 -1.79
C ASN A 324 -19.83 -3.83 -0.56
N HIS A 325 -20.76 -4.79 -0.68
CA HIS A 325 -21.63 -5.18 0.43
C HIS A 325 -20.84 -5.81 1.58
N SER A 326 -20.04 -6.86 1.31
CA SER A 326 -19.24 -7.52 2.34
C SER A 326 -18.16 -6.61 2.92
N SER A 327 -17.53 -5.75 2.10
CA SER A 327 -16.59 -4.74 2.57
C SER A 327 -17.25 -3.72 3.51
N GLN A 328 -18.43 -3.20 3.15
CA GLN A 328 -19.21 -2.30 4.01
C GLN A 328 -19.62 -2.97 5.32
N GLU A 329 -20.08 -4.21 5.25
CA GLU A 329 -20.52 -4.96 6.43
C GLU A 329 -19.36 -5.24 7.38
N PHE A 330 -18.23 -5.74 6.87
CA PHE A 330 -17.02 -5.95 7.65
C PHE A 330 -16.55 -4.65 8.31
N TYR A 331 -16.47 -3.56 7.53
CA TYR A 331 -16.03 -2.26 8.04
C TYR A 331 -16.97 -1.72 9.11
N ARG A 332 -18.29 -1.75 8.87
CA ARG A 332 -19.29 -1.34 9.86
C ARG A 332 -19.13 -2.13 11.16
N ASN A 333 -19.00 -3.46 11.08
CA ASN A 333 -18.87 -4.29 12.27
C ASN A 333 -17.52 -4.03 12.98
N PHE A 334 -16.44 -3.80 12.23
CA PHE A 334 -15.15 -3.36 12.76
C PHE A 334 -15.25 -2.03 13.51
N LEU A 335 -15.98 -1.03 12.98
CA LEU A 335 -16.16 0.26 13.67
C LEU A 335 -16.88 0.09 15.01
N HIS A 336 -17.92 -0.76 15.07
CA HIS A 336 -18.71 -1.00 16.30
C HIS A 336 -18.03 -1.90 17.33
N TRP A 337 -17.05 -2.71 16.93
CA TRP A 337 -16.35 -3.61 17.84
C TRP A 337 -15.56 -2.86 18.91
N ASP A 338 -15.77 -3.16 20.18
CA ASP A 338 -15.13 -2.49 21.32
C ASP A 338 -13.74 -3.06 21.69
N LEU A 339 -13.19 -3.89 20.80
CA LEU A 339 -11.97 -4.70 21.00
C LEU A 339 -12.13 -5.92 21.91
N GLY A 340 -13.34 -6.18 22.42
CA GLY A 340 -13.61 -7.31 23.32
C GLY A 340 -13.27 -8.66 22.68
N ILE A 341 -12.54 -9.49 23.43
CA ILE A 341 -12.27 -10.90 23.10
C ILE A 341 -12.69 -11.74 24.32
N PRO A 342 -13.73 -12.57 24.24
CA PRO A 342 -14.21 -13.27 25.42
C PRO A 342 -13.19 -14.22 26.04
N GLY A 343 -12.91 -14.01 27.32
CA GLY A 343 -11.97 -14.81 28.11
C GLY A 343 -10.50 -14.42 27.96
N GLU A 344 -10.18 -13.41 27.16
CA GLU A 344 -8.82 -12.97 26.87
C GLU A 344 -8.70 -11.44 26.98
N GLU A 345 -7.48 -10.93 27.13
CA GLU A 345 -7.24 -9.47 27.08
C GLU A 345 -7.45 -8.95 25.65
N PRO A 346 -8.13 -7.80 25.47
CA PRO A 346 -8.34 -7.19 24.15
C PRO A 346 -7.00 -6.78 23.53
N PRO A 347 -6.88 -6.63 22.19
CA PRO A 347 -5.70 -5.99 21.61
C PRO A 347 -5.57 -4.57 22.15
N ASP A 348 -4.33 -4.14 22.34
CA ASP A 348 -4.01 -2.78 22.75
C ASP A 348 -4.30 -1.79 21.62
N HIS A 349 -4.18 -2.24 20.38
CA HIS A 349 -4.41 -1.42 19.20
C HIS A 349 -4.74 -2.25 17.95
N VAL A 350 -5.53 -1.71 17.02
CA VAL A 350 -5.87 -2.35 15.74
C VAL A 350 -5.83 -1.36 14.58
N PHE A 351 -5.30 -1.75 13.43
CA PHE A 351 -5.30 -0.92 12.23
C PHE A 351 -6.17 -1.53 11.12
N TYR A 352 -7.08 -0.73 10.59
CA TYR A 352 -7.83 -1.09 9.39
C TYR A 352 -6.95 -0.91 8.14
N PHE A 353 -6.92 -1.92 7.29
CA PHE A 353 -6.28 -1.91 5.98
C PHE A 353 -7.39 -1.78 4.92
N THR A 354 -7.46 -0.67 4.19
CA THR A 354 -6.55 0.50 4.22
C THR A 354 -7.27 1.80 3.85
N LEU A 355 -6.56 2.92 3.81
CA LEU A 355 -7.12 4.21 3.40
C LEU A 355 -7.56 4.20 1.94
N ARG A 356 -6.68 3.82 1.02
CA ARG A 356 -6.97 3.79 -0.42
C ARG A 356 -6.72 2.45 -1.06
N ASP A 357 -7.38 2.22 -2.19
CA ASP A 357 -7.03 1.07 -3.02
C ASP A 357 -5.57 1.18 -3.44
N ALA A 358 -4.86 0.08 -3.20
CA ALA A 358 -3.43 0.02 -3.39
C ALA A 358 -3.12 -0.69 -4.72
N LEU A 359 -1.96 -0.39 -5.28
CA LEU A 359 -1.37 -1.24 -6.30
C LEU A 359 -0.26 -2.06 -5.66
N ASN A 360 -0.45 -3.37 -5.61
CA ASN A 360 0.56 -4.27 -5.10
C ASN A 360 1.06 -5.17 -6.22
N PHE A 361 2.33 -5.01 -6.58
CA PHE A 361 2.98 -5.74 -7.68
C PHE A 361 2.24 -5.66 -9.02
N GLY A 362 1.57 -4.53 -9.29
CA GLY A 362 0.78 -4.32 -10.51
C GLY A 362 -0.65 -4.87 -10.45
N ASN A 363 -1.04 -5.53 -9.36
CA ASN A 363 -2.42 -5.93 -9.12
C ASN A 363 -3.13 -4.89 -8.25
N GLY A 364 -4.39 -4.60 -8.57
CA GLY A 364 -5.24 -3.76 -7.74
C GLY A 364 -5.65 -4.50 -6.46
N GLU A 365 -5.39 -3.89 -5.31
CA GLU A 365 -5.90 -4.31 -4.00
C GLU A 365 -7.03 -3.38 -3.59
N HIS A 366 -8.24 -3.92 -3.52
CA HIS A 366 -9.46 -3.13 -3.35
C HIS A 366 -9.92 -3.00 -1.90
N PHE A 367 -8.98 -2.93 -0.96
CA PHE A 367 -9.22 -2.83 0.48
C PHE A 367 -9.48 -1.39 0.97
N GLY A 368 -9.29 -0.39 0.11
CA GLY A 368 -9.38 1.01 0.47
C GLY A 368 -10.80 1.47 0.80
N LEU A 369 -10.92 2.36 1.77
CA LEU A 369 -12.16 3.12 2.05
C LEU A 369 -12.37 4.31 1.10
N ILE A 370 -11.33 4.65 0.32
CA ILE A 370 -11.34 5.65 -0.75
C ILE A 370 -10.73 4.97 -1.97
N GLU A 371 -11.29 5.14 -3.16
CA GLU A 371 -10.74 4.44 -4.33
C GLU A 371 -9.39 5.03 -4.75
N GLN A 372 -9.31 6.35 -4.95
CA GLN A 372 -8.15 7.01 -5.57
C GLN A 372 -7.77 8.28 -4.82
N CYS A 373 -6.56 8.79 -5.04
CA CYS A 373 -6.12 10.06 -4.46
C CYS A 373 -7.11 11.20 -4.77
N PHE A 374 -7.41 11.45 -6.04
CA PHE A 374 -8.26 12.57 -6.45
C PHE A 374 -9.75 12.40 -6.15
N GLN A 375 -10.17 11.28 -5.55
CA GLN A 375 -11.57 11.07 -5.21
C GLN A 375 -11.93 11.88 -3.97
N THR A 376 -12.94 12.73 -4.11
CA THR A 376 -13.50 13.45 -2.97
C THR A 376 -14.54 12.62 -2.23
N GLY A 377 -15.17 11.65 -2.88
CA GLY A 377 -16.12 10.72 -2.24
C GLY A 377 -15.42 9.58 -1.50
N CYS A 378 -15.97 9.16 -0.37
CA CYS A 378 -15.62 7.86 0.23
C CYS A 378 -16.14 6.74 -0.69
N LYS A 379 -15.53 5.56 -0.65
CA LYS A 379 -15.98 4.39 -1.44
C LYS A 379 -17.38 3.93 -1.02
N LEU A 380 -17.69 3.99 0.27
CA LEU A 380 -18.99 3.61 0.80
C LEU A 380 -19.93 4.82 0.74
N HIS A 381 -20.89 4.79 -0.19
CA HIS A 381 -21.91 5.83 -0.38
C HIS A 381 -23.17 5.20 -1.00
N SER A 382 -24.31 5.89 -0.96
CA SER A 382 -25.54 5.39 -1.60
C SER A 382 -25.45 5.48 -3.13
N GLU A 383 -26.26 4.68 -3.83
CA GLU A 383 -26.34 4.75 -5.29
C GLU A 383 -26.84 6.14 -5.73
N GLY A 384 -26.10 6.79 -6.64
CA GLY A 384 -26.43 8.14 -7.14
C GLY A 384 -25.92 9.28 -6.26
N PHE A 385 -25.20 9.01 -5.18
CA PHE A 385 -24.49 10.03 -4.42
C PHE A 385 -23.42 10.71 -5.29
N GLU A 386 -23.47 12.04 -5.36
CA GLU A 386 -22.42 12.86 -5.97
C GLU A 386 -21.72 13.66 -4.85
N PRO A 387 -20.41 13.46 -4.64
CA PRO A 387 -19.69 14.22 -3.63
C PRO A 387 -19.69 15.71 -4.03
N PRO A 388 -19.69 16.64 -3.05
CA PRO A 388 -19.57 18.06 -3.33
C PRO A 388 -18.39 18.30 -4.28
N THR A 389 -18.69 18.81 -5.47
CA THR A 389 -17.61 19.30 -6.33
C THR A 389 -16.97 20.46 -5.57
N THR A 390 -15.65 20.44 -5.44
CA THR A 390 -14.87 21.57 -4.93
C THR A 390 -15.01 22.70 -5.95
N SER A 391 -16.18 23.35 -5.93
CA SER A 391 -16.46 24.52 -6.71
C SER A 391 -15.47 25.54 -6.20
N THR A 392 -14.43 25.76 -7.01
CA THR A 392 -13.41 26.76 -6.74
C THR A 392 -14.16 28.05 -6.49
N ALA A 393 -14.33 28.42 -5.22
CA ALA A 393 -15.01 29.65 -4.86
C ALA A 393 -14.27 30.73 -5.65
N PRO A 394 -14.94 31.48 -6.55
CA PRO A 394 -14.27 32.51 -7.31
C PRO A 394 -13.63 33.42 -6.28
N SER A 395 -12.30 33.51 -6.30
CA SER A 395 -11.53 34.34 -5.39
C SER A 395 -12.00 35.77 -5.61
N SER A 396 -13.03 36.17 -4.88
CA SER A 396 -13.56 37.51 -4.92
C SER A 396 -12.45 38.38 -4.35
N THR A 397 -11.71 38.97 -5.28
CA THR A 397 -10.70 39.97 -4.97
C THR A 397 -11.51 41.14 -4.44
N SER A 398 -11.71 41.19 -3.13
CA SER A 398 -12.35 42.31 -2.47
C SER A 398 -11.41 43.50 -2.66
N SER A 399 -11.68 44.26 -3.71
CA SER A 399 -11.09 45.58 -3.89
C SER A 399 -11.57 46.41 -2.71
N LEU A 400 -10.69 46.61 -1.73
CA LEU A 400 -10.82 47.63 -0.70
C LEU A 400 -10.95 48.99 -1.40
N GLY A 401 -12.20 49.38 -1.66
CA GLY A 401 -12.56 50.72 -2.06
C GLY A 401 -12.32 51.66 -0.89
N SER A 402 -11.13 52.25 -0.85
CA SER A 402 -10.80 53.36 0.04
C SER A 402 -11.71 54.53 -0.30
N THR A 403 -12.80 54.70 0.46
CA THR A 403 -13.63 55.90 0.39
C THR A 403 -13.11 56.89 1.42
N ASN A 404 -12.32 57.85 0.96
CA ASN A 404 -11.99 59.05 1.71
C ASN A 404 -13.27 59.88 1.89
N VAL A 405 -13.85 59.87 3.09
CA VAL A 405 -14.79 60.90 3.53
C VAL A 405 -14.04 61.84 4.46
N LEU A 406 -13.78 63.03 3.92
CA LEU A 406 -13.18 64.18 4.57
C LEU A 406 -14.21 64.83 5.52
N GLY A 407 -13.87 64.97 6.79
CA GLY A 407 -14.67 65.68 7.80
C GLY A 407 -13.80 66.22 8.94
N SER A 408 -13.41 67.48 8.81
CA SER A 408 -12.78 68.40 9.79
C SER A 408 -13.36 68.22 11.22
N THR A 409 -12.64 68.35 12.36
CA THR A 409 -11.80 69.48 12.81
C THR A 409 -11.07 69.14 14.14
N THR A 410 -9.95 69.84 14.39
CA THR A 410 -9.30 70.23 15.68
C THR A 410 -8.40 69.27 16.49
N SER A 411 -7.09 69.56 16.37
CA SER A 411 -6.15 69.89 17.46
C SER A 411 -5.72 68.82 18.48
N ALA A 412 -4.48 68.34 18.35
CA ALA A 412 -3.44 68.50 19.37
C ALA A 412 -2.06 68.01 18.87
N THR A 413 -1.16 69.00 18.76
CA THR A 413 0.30 69.03 18.90
C THR A 413 1.01 67.76 19.39
N GLY A 414 2.07 67.37 18.65
CA GLY A 414 3.08 66.40 19.10
C GLY A 414 4.16 66.12 18.05
N SER A 415 5.09 67.07 17.87
CA SER A 415 6.54 66.91 17.56
C SER A 415 7.03 65.65 16.81
N GLN A 416 7.56 65.81 15.59
CA GLN A 416 9.01 65.83 15.24
C GLN A 416 9.72 64.49 15.56
N SER A 417 10.32 63.75 14.62
CA SER A 417 11.35 64.19 13.68
C SER A 417 11.54 63.23 12.50
N ASP A 418 11.52 63.78 11.28
CA ASP A 418 12.63 63.75 10.31
C ASP A 418 13.61 62.56 10.33
N SER A 419 13.68 61.82 9.23
CA SER A 419 14.51 62.22 8.09
C SER A 419 14.52 61.12 7.01
N THR A 420 14.15 61.54 5.80
CA THR A 420 14.26 60.82 4.54
C THR A 420 15.55 61.26 3.82
N SER A 421 16.23 60.32 3.18
CA SER A 421 17.16 60.56 2.07
C SER A 421 17.57 59.19 1.50
N SER A 422 16.86 58.70 0.48
CA SER A 422 17.20 58.82 -0.94
C SER A 422 18.46 58.01 -1.31
N ILE A 423 18.27 56.94 -2.10
CA ILE A 423 19.10 56.66 -3.29
C ILE A 423 18.18 56.02 -4.35
N VAL A 424 18.02 56.76 -5.44
CA VAL A 424 17.52 56.31 -6.75
C VAL A 424 18.66 55.59 -7.45
N GLY A 425 18.41 54.40 -8.02
CA GLY A 425 19.35 53.82 -8.99
C GLY A 425 19.09 52.38 -9.39
N ALA A 426 18.93 52.17 -10.70
CA ALA A 426 19.06 50.92 -11.45
C ALA A 426 17.88 49.93 -11.43
N GLN A 427 16.84 50.28 -12.18
CA GLN A 427 15.88 49.33 -12.76
C GLN A 427 16.38 48.92 -14.16
N LYS A 428 17.10 47.80 -14.28
CA LYS A 428 17.24 47.06 -15.55
C LYS A 428 17.79 45.65 -15.33
N LEU A 429 17.15 44.69 -16.01
CA LEU A 429 17.51 43.28 -16.18
C LEU A 429 17.30 42.35 -14.98
N LEU A 430 16.14 41.71 -14.95
CA LEU A 430 16.00 40.26 -14.73
C LEU A 430 14.58 39.85 -15.17
N GLU A 431 14.45 39.66 -16.47
CA GLU A 431 13.29 39.01 -17.09
C GLU A 431 13.48 37.50 -16.91
N THR A 432 12.99 36.97 -15.78
CA THR A 432 12.88 35.53 -15.55
C THR A 432 11.76 35.01 -16.44
N ARG A 433 12.13 34.36 -17.55
CA ARG A 433 11.23 33.56 -18.37
C ARG A 433 10.61 32.44 -17.53
N ARG A 434 9.33 32.60 -17.19
CA ARG A 434 8.46 31.50 -16.76
C ARG A 434 8.30 30.53 -17.94
N SER A 435 8.75 29.29 -17.77
CA SER A 435 8.22 28.16 -18.53
C SER A 435 6.80 27.90 -18.04
N GLU A 436 5.80 28.22 -18.86
CA GLU A 436 4.41 27.85 -18.58
C GLU A 436 4.28 26.32 -18.63
N GLN A 437 4.11 25.71 -17.46
CA GLN A 437 3.62 24.34 -17.33
C GLN A 437 2.09 24.39 -17.49
N TYR A 438 1.57 23.83 -18.58
CA TYR A 438 0.14 23.59 -18.72
C TYR A 438 -0.22 22.32 -17.96
N THR A 439 -0.70 22.46 -16.71
CA THR A 439 -1.50 21.41 -16.08
C THR A 439 -2.92 21.54 -16.64
N VAL A 440 -3.35 20.56 -17.43
CA VAL A 440 -4.68 20.57 -18.06
C VAL A 440 -5.73 20.44 -16.95
N ARG A 441 -6.37 21.57 -16.62
CA ARG A 441 -7.65 21.61 -15.91
C ARG A 441 -8.77 21.55 -16.95
N SER A 442 -9.80 20.77 -16.64
CA SER A 442 -11.01 20.61 -17.45
C SER A 442 -11.60 21.95 -17.87
N VAL A 443 -11.73 22.20 -19.17
CA VAL A 443 -12.45 23.33 -19.75
C VAL A 443 -13.59 22.79 -20.62
N ARG A 444 -14.84 23.14 -20.26
CA ARG A 444 -16.03 22.86 -21.08
C ARG A 444 -16.05 23.80 -22.29
N THR A 445 -16.27 23.25 -23.49
CA THR A 445 -16.62 24.01 -24.70
C THR A 445 -18.14 23.99 -24.96
N PRO A 446 -18.67 25.00 -25.69
CA PRO A 446 -20.10 25.22 -25.85
C PRO A 446 -20.67 24.35 -26.98
N ALA A 447 -20.81 23.05 -26.75
CA ALA A 447 -21.67 22.18 -27.54
C ALA A 447 -22.00 20.94 -26.72
N GLY A 448 -23.11 20.98 -25.98
CA GLY A 448 -23.55 19.89 -25.13
C GLY A 448 -23.85 18.62 -25.91
N ARG A 449 -23.04 17.58 -25.67
CA ARG A 449 -23.44 16.17 -25.71
C ARG A 449 -22.72 15.45 -24.58
N SER A 450 -23.49 14.97 -23.60
CA SER A 450 -23.03 14.05 -22.57
C SER A 450 -22.84 12.66 -23.20
N PHE A 451 -21.70 12.04 -22.92
CA PHE A 451 -21.50 10.61 -23.16
C PHE A 451 -21.94 9.91 -21.88
N GLU A 452 -23.05 9.18 -21.89
CA GLU A 452 -23.41 8.29 -20.78
C GLU A 452 -22.42 7.13 -20.77
N GLN A 453 -21.74 6.95 -19.63
CA GLN A 453 -20.80 5.86 -19.36
C GLN A 453 -21.59 4.58 -19.02
N PRO A 454 -21.29 3.42 -19.64
CA PRO A 454 -21.78 2.13 -19.15
C PRO A 454 -21.11 1.72 -17.83
N ARG A 455 -21.77 0.81 -17.09
CA ARG A 455 -21.43 0.34 -15.73
C ARG A 455 -20.02 -0.27 -15.62
N ARG A 456 -19.44 -0.20 -14.40
CA ARG A 456 -18.01 0.07 -14.16
C ARG A 456 -17.18 -1.07 -13.53
N THR A 457 -17.65 -2.33 -13.51
CA THR A 457 -16.94 -3.43 -12.81
C THR A 457 -16.09 -4.34 -13.71
N GLU A 458 -16.22 -4.26 -15.04
CA GLU A 458 -15.41 -5.06 -16.01
C GLU A 458 -14.22 -4.28 -16.60
N PHE A 459 -14.03 -3.02 -16.17
CA PHE A 459 -13.23 -2.05 -16.93
C PHE A 459 -11.71 -2.27 -16.84
N CYS A 460 -11.16 -2.87 -15.78
CA CYS A 460 -9.69 -2.99 -15.65
C CYS A 460 -9.09 -4.05 -16.58
N ASP A 461 -9.74 -5.22 -16.70
CA ASP A 461 -9.26 -6.29 -17.57
C ASP A 461 -9.58 -6.00 -19.04
N GLU A 462 -10.78 -5.47 -19.33
CA GLU A 462 -11.17 -5.08 -20.69
C GLU A 462 -10.32 -3.91 -21.22
N VAL A 463 -10.02 -2.91 -20.39
CA VAL A 463 -9.09 -1.84 -20.78
C VAL A 463 -7.68 -2.37 -20.93
N GLY A 464 -7.26 -3.32 -20.10
CA GLY A 464 -5.98 -4.00 -20.24
C GLY A 464 -5.81 -4.63 -21.63
N ASP A 465 -6.81 -5.34 -22.12
CA ASP A 465 -6.79 -5.98 -23.44
C ASP A 465 -7.05 -5.00 -24.58
N MET A 466 -7.89 -3.98 -24.38
CA MET A 466 -8.09 -2.89 -25.33
C MET A 466 -6.81 -2.09 -25.54
N VAL A 467 -6.06 -1.79 -24.48
CA VAL A 467 -4.78 -1.04 -24.54
C VAL A 467 -3.71 -1.85 -25.26
N LYS A 468 -3.78 -3.19 -25.20
CA LYS A 468 -2.92 -4.12 -25.94
C LYS A 468 -3.38 -4.32 -27.40
N ALA A 469 -4.59 -3.88 -27.78
CA ALA A 469 -5.13 -4.13 -29.10
C ALA A 469 -4.27 -3.48 -30.21
N PRO A 470 -3.99 -4.19 -31.32
CA PRO A 470 -3.28 -3.61 -32.46
C PRO A 470 -3.99 -2.35 -32.95
N GLY A 471 -3.30 -1.21 -32.95
CA GLY A 471 -3.84 0.08 -33.41
C GLY A 471 -4.43 0.98 -32.33
N PHE A 472 -4.55 0.52 -31.07
CA PHE A 472 -4.97 1.36 -29.95
C PHE A 472 -4.06 2.59 -29.80
N THR A 473 -2.74 2.40 -29.83
CA THR A 473 -1.75 3.48 -29.75
C THR A 473 -1.92 4.52 -30.86
N ALA A 474 -2.21 4.10 -32.10
CA ALA A 474 -2.43 5.01 -33.21
C ALA A 474 -3.68 5.85 -32.97
N THR A 475 -4.78 5.19 -32.56
CA THR A 475 -6.05 5.84 -32.21
C THR A 475 -5.88 6.83 -31.06
N LEU A 476 -5.11 6.46 -30.02
CA LEU A 476 -4.80 7.32 -28.89
C LEU A 476 -4.02 8.57 -29.32
N ARG A 477 -2.99 8.42 -30.17
CA ARG A 477 -2.23 9.56 -30.69
C ARG A 477 -3.09 10.48 -31.55
N GLU A 478 -4.00 9.95 -32.35
CA GLU A 478 -4.97 10.75 -33.10
C GLU A 478 -5.95 11.50 -32.18
N ASN A 479 -6.41 10.85 -31.10
CA ASN A 479 -7.25 11.49 -30.11
C ASN A 479 -6.50 12.59 -29.34
N ILE A 480 -5.24 12.35 -28.96
CA ILE A 480 -4.34 13.38 -28.42
C ILE A 480 -4.21 14.54 -29.40
N ALA A 481 -4.05 14.26 -30.70
CA ALA A 481 -3.93 15.31 -31.72
C ALA A 481 -5.18 16.18 -31.79
N ARG A 482 -6.35 15.53 -31.79
CA ARG A 482 -7.64 16.21 -31.87
C ARG A 482 -7.93 17.03 -30.61
N TYR A 483 -7.60 16.50 -29.43
CA TYR A 483 -7.94 17.11 -28.16
C TYR A 483 -6.98 18.26 -27.79
N PHE A 484 -5.67 18.06 -27.98
CA PHE A 484 -4.64 19.03 -27.61
C PHE A 484 -4.18 19.91 -28.78
N GLY A 485 -4.66 19.67 -30.00
CA GLY A 485 -4.27 20.43 -31.19
C GLY A 485 -2.83 20.17 -31.66
N VAL A 486 -2.17 19.11 -31.18
CA VAL A 486 -0.78 18.76 -31.53
C VAL A 486 -0.77 17.70 -32.63
N PRO A 487 -0.34 17.99 -33.87
CA PRO A 487 -0.33 17.01 -34.97
C PRO A 487 0.48 15.76 -34.60
N VAL A 488 0.01 14.55 -34.95
CA VAL A 488 0.67 13.27 -34.60
C VAL A 488 2.17 13.26 -34.93
N LYS A 489 2.55 13.81 -36.09
CA LYS A 489 3.95 13.92 -36.54
C LYS A 489 4.84 14.84 -35.68
N SER A 490 4.23 15.74 -34.92
CA SER A 490 4.89 16.72 -34.05
C SER A 490 4.65 16.41 -32.57
N GLN A 491 4.03 15.27 -32.22
CA GLN A 491 3.76 14.87 -30.84
C GLN A 491 4.98 14.20 -30.18
N ALA A 492 5.38 14.73 -29.03
CA ALA A 492 6.17 13.99 -28.05
C ALA A 492 5.32 13.78 -26.80
N VAL A 493 5.03 12.51 -26.49
CA VAL A 493 4.25 12.14 -25.30
C VAL A 493 5.21 11.60 -24.26
N TYR A 494 5.14 12.12 -23.04
CA TYR A 494 5.95 11.70 -21.91
C TYR A 494 5.06 11.14 -20.81
N ASP A 495 5.56 10.17 -20.06
CA ASP A 495 5.09 9.93 -18.70
C ASP A 495 6.15 10.41 -17.69
N GLU A 496 5.97 10.04 -16.43
CA GLU A 496 6.92 10.31 -15.35
C GLU A 496 8.32 9.68 -15.55
N HIS A 497 8.48 8.72 -16.46
CA HIS A 497 9.78 8.07 -16.73
C HIS A 497 10.43 8.48 -18.04
N GLY A 498 9.73 9.15 -18.95
CA GLY A 498 10.34 9.66 -20.16
C GLY A 498 9.45 9.60 -21.39
N LEU A 499 10.09 9.68 -22.55
CA LEU A 499 9.42 9.70 -23.84
C LEU A 499 8.75 8.36 -24.13
N LEU A 500 7.45 8.39 -24.40
CA LEU A 500 6.68 7.25 -24.87
C LEU A 500 6.73 7.20 -26.39
N ALA A 501 7.79 6.61 -26.92
CA ALA A 501 8.05 6.59 -28.36
C ALA A 501 7.28 5.47 -29.06
N THR A 502 7.10 4.33 -28.40
CA THR A 502 6.52 3.11 -28.98
C THR A 502 5.11 2.82 -28.47
N ALA A 503 4.43 1.87 -29.11
CA ALA A 503 3.15 1.34 -28.64
C ALA A 503 3.28 0.64 -27.27
N ALA A 504 4.40 -0.05 -27.04
CA ALA A 504 4.70 -0.70 -25.78
C ALA A 504 4.84 0.32 -24.64
N ASP A 505 5.51 1.46 -24.90
CA ASP A 505 5.68 2.51 -23.89
C ASP A 505 4.33 3.11 -23.47
N LEU A 506 3.47 3.42 -24.45
CA LEU A 506 2.12 3.93 -24.19
C LEU A 506 1.24 2.91 -23.50
N SER A 507 1.30 1.63 -23.90
CA SER A 507 0.57 0.55 -23.23
C SER A 507 1.02 0.42 -21.77
N ARG A 508 2.32 0.38 -21.52
CA ARG A 508 2.91 0.31 -20.17
C ARG A 508 2.53 1.53 -19.32
N ALA A 509 2.57 2.72 -19.90
CA ALA A 509 2.18 3.94 -19.21
C ALA A 509 0.70 3.89 -18.82
N LEU A 510 -0.18 3.46 -19.72
CA LEU A 510 -1.64 3.44 -19.49
C LEU A 510 -2.13 2.30 -18.61
N GLN A 511 -1.34 1.24 -18.44
CA GLN A 511 -1.62 0.18 -17.47
C GLN A 511 -1.37 0.62 -16.02
N ARG A 512 -0.80 1.82 -15.82
CA ARG A 512 -0.62 2.38 -14.49
C ARG A 512 -1.92 2.98 -13.98
N TYR A 513 -2.04 3.02 -12.68
CA TYR A 513 -3.12 3.75 -12.03
C TYR A 513 -2.94 5.25 -12.23
N ALA A 514 -3.98 5.91 -12.75
CA ALA A 514 -4.02 7.34 -13.04
C ALA A 514 -2.81 7.84 -13.87
N PRO A 515 -2.62 7.35 -15.10
CA PRO A 515 -1.43 7.64 -15.90
C PRO A 515 -1.37 9.14 -16.25
N LYS A 516 -0.29 9.81 -15.81
CA LYS A 516 -0.03 11.20 -16.18
C LYS A 516 0.76 11.23 -17.47
N LEU A 517 0.09 11.67 -18.54
CA LEU A 517 0.72 11.89 -19.84
C LEU A 517 0.95 13.39 -20.07
N PHE A 518 2.19 13.76 -20.38
CA PHE A 518 2.56 15.11 -20.79
C PHE A 518 2.71 15.12 -22.31
N VAL A 519 1.90 15.94 -22.99
CA VAL A 519 1.91 16.04 -24.45
C VAL A 519 2.58 17.34 -24.85
N TYR A 520 3.61 17.26 -25.67
CA TYR A 520 4.34 18.41 -26.20
C TYR A 520 4.26 18.46 -27.72
N ASN A 521 4.16 19.68 -28.25
CA ASN A 521 4.41 19.95 -29.66
C ASN A 521 5.93 20.17 -29.86
N LEU A 522 6.59 19.29 -30.64
CA LEU A 522 8.02 19.35 -30.94
C LEU A 522 8.44 20.71 -31.52
N GLU A 523 7.57 21.37 -32.27
CA GLU A 523 7.83 22.67 -32.91
C GLU A 523 7.89 23.81 -31.88
N GLU A 524 7.14 23.70 -30.79
CA GLU A 524 7.03 24.69 -29.71
C GLU A 524 7.86 24.32 -28.48
N MET A 525 8.39 23.09 -28.45
CA MET A 525 9.16 22.57 -27.33
C MET A 525 10.44 23.39 -27.09
N GLY A 526 10.71 23.75 -25.84
CA GLY A 526 11.92 24.49 -25.46
C GLY A 526 13.21 23.74 -25.85
N PRO A 527 14.31 24.46 -26.17
CA PRO A 527 15.49 23.89 -26.80
C PRO A 527 16.13 22.74 -26.00
N ARG A 528 16.18 22.86 -24.66
CA ARG A 528 16.73 21.82 -23.78
C ARG A 528 15.93 20.52 -23.79
N LEU A 529 14.59 20.61 -23.77
CA LEU A 529 13.75 19.43 -23.81
C LEU A 529 13.78 18.79 -25.20
N ARG A 530 13.77 19.62 -26.26
CA ARG A 530 13.87 19.19 -27.65
C ARG A 530 15.18 18.42 -27.93
N GLU A 531 16.30 18.90 -27.41
CA GLU A 531 17.60 18.23 -27.50
C GLU A 531 17.53 16.84 -26.83
N LYS A 532 17.04 16.76 -25.59
CA LYS A 532 16.85 15.49 -24.88
C LYS A 532 15.91 14.53 -25.62
N THR A 533 14.81 15.03 -26.19
CA THR A 533 13.89 14.23 -27.02
C THR A 533 14.60 13.68 -28.25
N SER A 534 15.39 14.52 -28.94
CA SER A 534 16.16 14.14 -30.12
C SER A 534 17.22 13.08 -29.80
N GLU A 535 17.90 13.20 -28.65
CA GLU A 535 18.88 12.21 -28.19
C GLU A 535 18.22 10.86 -27.88
N GLN A 536 17.07 10.86 -27.20
CA GLN A 536 16.32 9.64 -26.91
C GLN A 536 15.82 8.95 -28.18
N LEU A 537 15.29 9.71 -29.14
CA LEU A 537 14.86 9.15 -30.43
C LEU A 537 16.05 8.59 -31.23
N ALA A 538 17.19 9.29 -31.26
CA ALA A 538 18.39 8.80 -31.93
C ALA A 538 18.92 7.49 -31.32
N LYS A 539 18.82 7.35 -29.99
CA LYS A 539 19.17 6.11 -29.29
C LYS A 539 18.24 4.96 -29.68
N ILE A 540 16.93 5.21 -29.74
CA ILE A 540 15.94 4.20 -30.15
C ILE A 540 16.18 3.76 -31.59
N ASP A 541 16.44 4.69 -32.51
CA ASP A 541 16.75 4.37 -33.91
C ASP A 541 18.02 3.52 -34.04
N ALA A 542 19.06 3.83 -33.24
CA ALA A 542 20.29 3.05 -33.21
C ALA A 542 20.05 1.61 -32.69
N GLU A 543 19.24 1.44 -31.65
CA GLU A 543 18.86 0.13 -31.12
C GLU A 543 18.04 -0.68 -32.13
N VAL A 544 17.05 -0.06 -32.79
CA VAL A 544 16.24 -0.71 -33.83
C VAL A 544 17.10 -1.18 -35.00
N GLU A 545 18.06 -0.36 -35.46
CA GLU A 545 18.98 -0.73 -36.53
C GLU A 545 19.92 -1.87 -36.10
N GLN A 546 20.39 -1.87 -34.84
CA GLN A 546 21.18 -2.97 -34.28
C GLN A 546 20.38 -4.29 -34.22
N THR A 547 19.11 -4.24 -33.78
CA THR A 547 18.22 -5.39 -33.77
C THR A 547 17.95 -5.90 -35.19
N ARG A 548 17.72 -4.99 -36.15
CA ARG A 548 17.51 -5.35 -37.56
C ARG A 548 18.71 -6.07 -38.17
N ARG A 549 19.94 -5.69 -37.78
CA ARG A 549 21.16 -6.40 -38.20
C ARG A 549 21.27 -7.80 -37.61
N HIS A 550 20.86 -7.98 -36.35
CA HIS A 550 20.87 -9.29 -35.68
C HIS A 550 19.84 -10.26 -36.24
N PHE A 551 18.65 -9.76 -36.60
CA PHE A 551 17.56 -10.58 -37.12
C PHE A 551 17.52 -10.72 -38.64
N ARG A 552 18.47 -10.11 -39.37
CA ARG A 552 18.57 -10.32 -40.82
C ARG A 552 18.88 -11.80 -41.07
N PRO A 553 17.98 -12.58 -41.68
CA PRO A 553 18.22 -13.99 -41.92
C PRO A 553 19.54 -14.13 -42.67
N ARG A 554 20.46 -14.95 -42.16
CA ARG A 554 21.59 -15.43 -42.97
C ARG A 554 21.00 -16.28 -44.08
N ILE A 555 20.57 -15.63 -45.16
CA ILE A 555 20.29 -16.31 -46.42
C ILE A 555 21.63 -16.89 -46.82
N ALA A 556 21.74 -18.21 -46.65
CA ALA A 556 22.90 -18.98 -47.04
C ALA A 556 23.19 -18.66 -48.50
N ALA A 557 24.32 -18.01 -48.74
CA ALA A 557 24.88 -17.91 -50.08
C ALA A 557 25.11 -19.36 -50.55
N GLY A 558 24.36 -19.75 -51.57
CA GLY A 558 24.37 -21.10 -52.11
C GLY A 558 25.76 -21.51 -52.58
N SER A 559 26.20 -22.66 -52.09
CA SER A 559 27.22 -23.47 -52.75
C SER A 559 26.51 -24.38 -53.74
N ASP A 560 26.46 -23.95 -55.00
CA ASP A 560 26.44 -24.87 -56.13
C ASP A 560 27.79 -25.60 -56.16
N GLU A 561 27.81 -26.90 -55.90
CA GLU A 561 28.59 -27.88 -56.69
C GLU A 561 28.42 -29.33 -56.22
N ALA A 562 28.23 -30.19 -57.23
CA ALA A 562 28.65 -31.58 -57.33
C ALA A 562 27.94 -32.69 -56.52
N ILE A 563 26.91 -33.21 -57.19
CA ILE A 563 26.55 -34.62 -57.41
C ILE A 563 27.67 -35.64 -57.09
N GLY A 564 27.36 -36.65 -56.26
CA GLY A 564 28.24 -37.81 -56.04
C GLY A 564 27.63 -38.93 -55.18
N SER A 565 26.86 -39.80 -55.84
CA SER A 565 26.59 -41.23 -55.56
C SER A 565 27.27 -41.90 -54.34
N SER A 566 26.50 -42.60 -53.50
CA SER A 566 26.66 -44.05 -53.26
C SER A 566 25.70 -44.60 -52.19
N ARG A 567 25.20 -45.80 -52.48
CA ARG A 567 24.47 -46.74 -51.60
C ARG A 567 25.25 -47.11 -50.34
N GLY A 568 24.52 -47.50 -49.29
CA GLY A 568 24.97 -48.57 -48.38
C GLY A 568 24.33 -48.57 -47.00
N GLY A 569 23.73 -49.70 -46.63
CA GLY A 569 23.98 -50.32 -45.33
C GLY A 569 22.95 -50.12 -44.23
N ALA A 570 22.31 -51.23 -43.87
CA ALA A 570 21.53 -51.44 -42.65
C ALA A 570 22.36 -51.27 -41.36
N GLN A 571 21.70 -50.91 -40.25
CA GLN A 571 21.69 -51.73 -39.03
C GLN A 571 20.84 -51.11 -37.90
N ASP A 572 20.25 -52.03 -37.14
CA ASP A 572 19.54 -51.88 -35.89
C ASP A 572 20.24 -50.99 -34.86
N GLN A 573 19.46 -50.26 -34.05
CA GLN A 573 19.51 -50.43 -32.60
C GLN A 573 18.35 -49.73 -31.89
N ALA A 574 17.66 -50.52 -31.08
CA ALA A 574 16.65 -50.09 -30.13
C ALA A 574 17.24 -49.23 -29.00
N THR A 575 16.55 -48.15 -28.64
CA THR A 575 16.62 -47.54 -27.31
C THR A 575 15.24 -47.07 -26.86
N PRO A 576 14.93 -47.09 -25.54
CA PRO A 576 13.58 -46.98 -25.04
C PRO A 576 13.08 -45.52 -24.97
N ARG A 577 11.82 -45.33 -25.36
CA ARG A 577 11.04 -44.09 -25.19
C ARG A 577 10.87 -43.77 -23.70
N GLY A 578 11.72 -42.91 -23.17
CA GLY A 578 11.43 -42.13 -21.96
C GLY A 578 10.59 -40.90 -22.34
N SER A 579 9.29 -40.95 -22.05
CA SER A 579 8.37 -39.81 -22.17
C SER A 579 8.73 -38.74 -21.13
N ARG A 580 9.64 -37.82 -21.46
CA ARG A 580 9.77 -36.54 -20.76
C ARG A 580 8.59 -35.66 -21.17
N LYS A 581 7.56 -35.59 -20.32
CA LYS A 581 6.60 -34.49 -20.34
C LYS A 581 7.35 -33.21 -19.94
N SER A 582 7.69 -32.43 -20.95
CA SER A 582 8.04 -31.02 -20.80
C SER A 582 6.83 -30.31 -20.20
N CYS A 583 6.89 -29.93 -18.92
CA CYS A 583 5.97 -28.95 -18.38
C CYS A 583 6.38 -27.60 -18.97
N ALA A 584 5.62 -27.14 -19.96
CA ALA A 584 5.68 -25.77 -20.41
C ALA A 584 5.27 -24.88 -19.23
N ALA A 585 6.15 -23.94 -18.88
CA ALA A 585 5.85 -22.88 -17.94
C ALA A 585 4.69 -22.03 -18.50
N ALA A 586 3.58 -21.98 -17.78
CA ALA A 586 2.54 -20.98 -17.96
C ALA A 586 2.91 -19.72 -17.17
N PRO A 587 2.61 -18.51 -17.67
CA PRO A 587 3.02 -17.27 -17.03
C PRO A 587 2.09 -16.89 -15.87
N GLY A 588 2.72 -16.64 -14.72
CA GLY A 588 2.41 -15.67 -13.65
C GLY A 588 0.96 -15.26 -13.36
N GLY A 589 0.51 -15.58 -12.15
CA GLY A 589 -0.60 -14.91 -11.45
C GLY A 589 -0.98 -15.63 -10.16
N LEU A 590 -0.98 -14.90 -9.03
CA LEU A 590 -1.57 -15.23 -7.72
C LEU A 590 -0.97 -16.44 -6.97
N TYR A 591 0.08 -16.18 -6.16
CA TYR A 591 0.78 -17.17 -5.33
C TYR A 591 0.59 -16.98 -3.81
N PHE A 592 -0.49 -16.34 -3.36
CA PHE A 592 -0.73 -16.18 -1.91
C PHE A 592 -1.30 -17.45 -1.24
N GLN A 593 -1.93 -18.36 -2.00
CA GLN A 593 -2.79 -19.41 -1.43
C GLN A 593 -2.24 -20.83 -1.44
N GLN A 594 -1.51 -21.22 -2.48
CA GLN A 594 -1.11 -22.63 -2.65
C GLN A 594 -0.21 -23.17 -1.53
N ALA A 595 0.45 -22.29 -0.76
CA ALA A 595 1.33 -22.68 0.34
C ALA A 595 0.66 -22.67 1.73
N GLN A 596 -0.50 -22.00 1.90
CA GLN A 596 -1.27 -22.05 3.14
C GLN A 596 -1.99 -23.40 3.31
N GLU A 597 -2.48 -24.00 2.21
CA GLU A 597 -3.21 -25.28 2.21
C GLU A 597 -2.33 -26.47 2.67
N GLU A 598 -1.05 -26.51 2.28
CA GLU A 598 -0.14 -27.60 2.67
C GLU A 598 0.29 -27.55 4.15
N CYS A 599 0.32 -26.37 4.78
CA CYS A 599 0.76 -26.23 6.17
C CYS A 599 -0.39 -26.38 7.18
N TRP A 600 -1.61 -25.93 6.84
CA TRP A 600 -2.74 -25.96 7.77
C TRP A 600 -3.41 -27.34 7.89
N SER A 601 -3.42 -28.14 6.83
CA SER A 601 -3.99 -29.50 6.86
C SER A 601 -3.28 -30.45 7.86
N HIS A 602 -2.07 -30.13 8.30
CA HIS A 602 -1.35 -30.88 9.34
C HIS A 602 -1.59 -30.40 10.78
N ALA A 603 -2.18 -29.22 10.99
CA ALA A 603 -2.37 -28.65 12.33
C ALA A 603 -3.72 -29.00 12.98
N ASN A 604 -4.73 -29.41 12.19
CA ASN A 604 -6.08 -29.68 12.67
C ASN A 604 -6.50 -31.16 12.64
N GLY A 605 -5.54 -32.09 12.48
CA GLY A 605 -5.78 -33.52 12.66
C GLY A 605 -5.59 -33.93 14.12
N ASP A 606 -6.62 -34.50 14.74
CA ASP A 606 -6.68 -35.11 16.07
C ASP A 606 -6.82 -34.18 17.30
N VAL A 607 -8.05 -33.72 17.54
CA VAL A 607 -8.59 -33.61 18.91
C VAL A 607 -9.93 -34.35 18.97
N SER A 608 -9.86 -35.68 18.92
CA SER A 608 -10.96 -36.55 19.37
C SER A 608 -10.41 -37.68 20.23
N GLY A 609 -10.56 -37.56 21.55
CA GLY A 609 -10.71 -38.73 22.42
C GLY A 609 -9.80 -38.84 23.64
N SER A 610 -10.47 -38.99 24.79
CA SER A 610 -10.06 -39.60 26.07
C SER A 610 -9.14 -38.76 26.97
N GLY A 611 -9.41 -38.59 28.27
CA GLY A 611 -10.45 -39.13 29.13
C GLY A 611 -10.29 -38.52 30.52
N LEU A 612 -11.37 -38.41 31.28
CA LEU A 612 -11.30 -38.18 32.72
C LEU A 612 -12.29 -39.11 33.41
N ASP A 613 -11.72 -39.87 34.34
CA ASP A 613 -12.34 -40.89 35.15
C ASP A 613 -13.46 -40.35 36.05
N THR A 614 -14.40 -41.24 36.27
CA THR A 614 -15.58 -41.18 37.13
C THR A 614 -15.24 -41.04 38.62
N ASN A 615 -16.06 -40.31 39.39
CA ASN A 615 -16.78 -40.87 40.53
C ASN A 615 -17.87 -39.92 41.11
N ASP A 616 -18.97 -40.56 41.50
CA ASP A 616 -20.01 -40.18 42.47
C ASP A 616 -21.17 -39.23 42.07
N ALA A 617 -22.19 -39.88 41.50
CA ALA A 617 -23.55 -40.07 42.05
C ALA A 617 -24.42 -38.84 42.41
N VAL A 618 -25.59 -38.70 41.76
CA VAL A 618 -26.93 -39.13 42.26
C VAL A 618 -28.06 -38.60 41.36
N ALA A 619 -29.01 -39.51 41.07
CA ALA A 619 -30.44 -39.33 40.73
C ALA A 619 -30.91 -38.92 39.30
N THR A 620 -31.20 -39.96 38.51
CA THR A 620 -32.54 -40.38 38.05
C THR A 620 -33.52 -39.33 37.48
N ALA A 621 -33.83 -39.43 36.16
CA ALA A 621 -35.20 -39.60 35.63
C ALA A 621 -35.22 -39.85 34.08
N LEU A 622 -35.43 -41.12 33.72
CA LEU A 622 -36.31 -41.70 32.68
C LEU A 622 -36.79 -40.86 31.46
N LEU A 623 -36.25 -41.19 30.26
CA LEU A 623 -36.85 -41.67 28.97
C LEU A 623 -38.32 -41.32 28.56
N PRO A 624 -38.75 -41.59 27.29
CA PRO A 624 -38.27 -41.08 25.99
C PRO A 624 -39.45 -40.74 25.02
N ALA A 625 -39.23 -40.11 23.85
CA ALA A 625 -40.13 -40.28 22.68
C ALA A 625 -39.59 -39.71 21.35
N THR A 626 -39.31 -40.64 20.44
CA THR A 626 -39.93 -40.75 19.11
C THR A 626 -39.48 -39.84 17.94
N VAL A 627 -38.82 -40.54 17.02
CA VAL A 627 -38.62 -40.29 15.59
C VAL A 627 -39.95 -40.14 14.83
N ILE A 628 -40.07 -39.13 13.96
CA ILE A 628 -41.02 -39.14 12.82
C ILE A 628 -40.28 -38.73 11.55
N LEU A 629 -40.14 -39.69 10.63
CA LEU A 629 -39.91 -39.49 9.21
C LEU A 629 -41.24 -39.14 8.54
N THR A 630 -41.25 -38.16 7.64
CA THR A 630 -42.23 -38.13 6.53
C THR A 630 -41.56 -37.65 5.26
N ALA A 631 -41.62 -38.50 4.24
CA ALA A 631 -41.45 -38.17 2.84
C ALA A 631 -42.85 -38.07 2.21
N ARG A 632 -43.09 -37.08 1.35
CA ARG A 632 -43.77 -37.30 0.07
C ARG A 632 -43.74 -36.06 -0.84
N ALA A 633 -43.59 -36.41 -2.11
CA ALA A 633 -43.68 -35.63 -3.33
C ALA A 633 -44.98 -34.79 -3.46
N GLU A 634 -44.85 -33.66 -4.14
CA GLU A 634 -45.40 -33.41 -5.49
C GLU A 634 -44.43 -32.53 -6.29
#